data_AF-A0A845S8L1-F1
#
_entry.id   AF-A0A845S8L1-F1
#
_cell.length_a   1.000
_cell.length_b   1.000
_cell.length_c   1.000
_cell.angle_alpha   90.00
_cell.angle_beta   90.00
_cell.angle_gamma   90.00
#
_symmetry.space_group_name_H-M   'P 1'
#
loop_
_entity.id
_entity.type
_entity.pdbx_description
1 polymer ?
#
loop_
_entity_poly.entity_id
_entity_poly.type
_entity_poly.pdbx_seq_one_letter_code
_entity_poly.pdbx_strand_id
1 'polypeptide(L)' 'ITGNSRTLDKVIRRQIPLSEGDAFNKVLLDKSEKNIRALQYFAKVDVTQSPGSAPDKTIIGVDVQEQSTGSLSLSAG' A
#
# COMPACT_ATOMS: atom_id res chain seq x y z
N ILE A 1 -3.00 2.81 7.40
CA ILE A 1 -1.98 1.89 6.85
C ILE A 1 -1.56 1.01 8.01
N THR A 2 -1.56 -0.30 7.81
CA THR A 2 -1.45 -1.30 8.88
C THR A 2 -0.58 -2.46 8.40
N GLY A 3 0.19 -3.07 9.31
CA GLY A 3 1.07 -4.21 9.02
C GLY A 3 2.48 -3.86 8.51
N ASN A 4 2.83 -2.57 8.46
CA ASN A 4 4.18 -2.10 8.15
C ASN A 4 5.01 -1.91 9.43
N SER A 5 5.63 -2.99 9.91
CA SER A 5 6.41 -2.98 11.16
C SER A 5 7.87 -2.54 10.97
N ARG A 6 8.48 -2.85 9.83
CA ARG A 6 9.88 -2.54 9.48
C ARG A 6 9.95 -1.39 8.48
N THR A 7 8.96 -1.30 7.60
CA THR A 7 8.85 -0.30 6.53
C THR A 7 8.15 0.94 7.06
N LEU A 8 8.73 2.11 6.80
CA LEU A 8 8.15 3.37 7.21
C LEU A 8 6.86 3.68 6.41
N ASP A 9 5.84 4.21 7.08
CA ASP A 9 4.57 4.63 6.49
C ASP A 9 4.76 5.51 5.24
N LYS A 10 5.75 6.41 5.28
CA LYS A 10 6.05 7.33 4.18
C LYS A 10 6.37 6.62 2.86
N VAL A 11 6.89 5.39 2.91
CA VAL A 11 7.25 4.59 1.73
C VAL A 11 5.99 4.09 1.02
N ILE A 12 4.95 3.77 1.78
CA ILE A 12 3.64 3.33 1.26
C ILE A 12 2.85 4.56 0.83
N ARG A 13 2.78 5.59 1.68
CA ARG A 13 1.98 6.80 1.45
C ARG A 13 2.40 7.54 0.17
N ARG A 14 3.70 7.57 -0.16
CA ARG A 14 4.21 8.19 -1.42
C ARG A 14 3.77 7.46 -2.70
N GLN A 15 3.31 6.22 -2.61
CA GLN A 15 2.87 5.43 -3.78
C GLN A 15 1.39 5.60 -4.09
N ILE A 16 0.67 6.29 -3.21
CA ILE A 16 -0.74 6.61 -3.34
C ILE A 16 -0.81 8.01 -3.99
N PRO A 17 -1.25 8.15 -5.25
CA PRO A 17 -1.34 9.43 -5.94
C PRO A 17 -2.62 10.20 -5.57
N LEU A 18 -3.40 9.68 -4.62
CA LEU A 18 -4.63 10.27 -4.11
C LEU A 18 -4.31 11.08 -2.84
N SER A 19 -4.83 12.29 -2.75
CA SER A 19 -4.76 13.09 -1.53
C SER A 19 -6.04 12.96 -0.71
N GLU A 20 -5.93 13.16 0.60
CA GLU A 20 -7.08 13.20 1.50
C GLU A 20 -8.00 14.37 1.08
N GLY A 21 -9.23 14.06 0.66
CA GLY A 21 -10.20 15.03 0.14
C GLY A 21 -10.42 14.99 -1.37
N ASP A 22 -9.61 14.23 -2.13
CA ASP A 22 -9.86 13.99 -3.55
C ASP A 22 -11.13 13.17 -3.77
N ALA A 23 -11.78 13.38 -4.91
CA ALA A 23 -12.90 12.56 -5.34
C ALA A 23 -12.47 11.08 -5.43
N PHE A 24 -13.34 10.19 -4.95
CA PHE A 24 -13.06 8.76 -5.00
C PHE A 24 -12.85 8.28 -6.44
N ASN A 25 -11.69 7.69 -6.71
CA ASN A 25 -11.35 7.15 -8.01
C ASN A 25 -10.76 5.74 -7.87
N LYS A 26 -11.53 4.75 -8.27
CA LYS A 26 -11.13 3.33 -8.22
C LYS A 26 -9.89 3.05 -9.08
N VAL A 27 -9.72 3.72 -10.22
CA VAL A 27 -8.55 3.53 -11.10
C VAL A 27 -7.26 3.94 -10.39
N LEU A 28 -7.30 5.05 -9.66
CA LEU A 28 -6.16 5.52 -8.87
C LEU A 28 -5.90 4.62 -7.66
N LEU A 29 -6.95 4.05 -7.06
CA LEU A 29 -6.82 3.07 -5.98
C LEU A 29 -6.12 1.80 -6.45
N ASP A 30 -6.60 1.21 -7.55
CA ASP A 30 -6.00 0.01 -8.17
C ASP A 30 -4.55 0.29 -8.60
N LYS A 31 -4.25 1.50 -9.09
CA LYS A 31 -2.89 1.94 -9.41
C LYS A 31 -2.01 2.03 -8.17
N SER A 32 -2.54 2.55 -7.07
CA SER A 32 -1.83 2.62 -5.78
C SER A 32 -1.43 1.23 -5.30
N GLU A 33 -2.38 0.28 -5.34
CA GLU A 33 -2.12 -1.10 -4.96
C GLU A 33 -1.01 -1.72 -5.83
N LYS A 34 -1.08 -1.54 -7.15
CA LYS A 34 -0.04 -2.00 -8.08
C LYS A 34 1.32 -1.39 -7.78
N ASN A 35 1.39 -0.09 -7.52
CA ASN A 35 2.63 0.60 -7.18
C ASN A 35 3.25 0.04 -5.90
N ILE A 36 2.43 -0.21 -4.86
CA ILE A 36 2.90 -0.75 -3.59
C ILE A 36 3.40 -2.20 -3.78
N ARG A 37 2.66 -3.03 -4.54
CA ARG A 37 3.09 -4.40 -4.88
C ARG A 37 4.40 -4.41 -5.69
N ALA A 38 4.57 -3.44 -6.59
CA ALA A 38 5.78 -3.33 -7.41
C ALA A 38 7.06 -3.01 -6.61
N LEU A 39 6.94 -2.51 -5.36
CA LEU A 39 8.09 -2.30 -4.48
C LEU A 39 8.75 -3.61 -4.04
N GLN A 40 8.04 -4.74 -4.12
CA GLN A 40 8.50 -6.06 -3.67
C GLN A 40 8.93 -6.12 -2.18
N TYR A 41 8.48 -5.15 -1.37
CA TYR A 41 8.71 -5.14 0.08
C TYR A 41 7.63 -5.89 0.85
N PHE A 42 6.48 -6.12 0.21
CA PHE A 42 5.30 -6.73 0.81
C PHE A 42 4.95 -8.00 0.04
N ALA A 43 4.72 -9.10 0.75
CA ALA A 43 4.20 -10.34 0.17
C ALA A 43 2.71 -10.18 -0.21
N LYS A 44 1.97 -9.43 0.61
CA LYS A 44 0.54 -9.17 0.40
C LYS A 44 0.24 -7.70 0.61
N VAL A 45 -0.67 -7.18 -0.21
CA VAL A 45 -1.23 -5.83 -0.10
C VAL A 45 -2.72 -5.98 -0.30
N ASP A 46 -3.50 -5.60 0.71
CA ASP A 46 -4.95 -5.60 0.68
C ASP A 46 -5.45 -4.16 0.89
N VAL A 47 -6.36 -3.72 0.04
CA VAL A 47 -6.97 -2.39 0.14
C VAL A 47 -8.43 -2.55 0.50
N THR A 48 -8.83 -2.01 1.64
CA THR A 48 -10.19 -2.09 2.18
C THR A 48 -10.87 -0.73 2.13
N GLN A 49 -12.18 -0.73 1.91
CA GLN A 49 -13.00 0.49 1.88
C GLN A 49 -14.00 0.38 3.02
N SER A 50 -13.97 1.35 3.93
CA SER A 50 -14.89 1.41 5.08
C SER A 50 -15.69 2.71 5.04
N PRO A 51 -16.96 2.71 5.50
CA PRO A 51 -17.74 3.92 5.66
C PRO A 51 -16.98 4.93 6.53
N GLY A 52 -16.86 6.17 6.08
CA GLY A 52 -16.23 7.24 6.83
C GLY A 52 -17.18 7.94 7.79
N SER A 53 -16.73 9.10 8.27
CA SER A 53 -17.47 9.91 9.26
C SER A 53 -18.76 10.55 8.70
N ALA A 54 -18.91 10.59 7.38
CA ALA A 54 -20.03 11.19 6.68
C ALA A 54 -20.39 10.30 5.46
N PRO A 55 -21.64 10.32 4.96
CA PRO A 55 -22.09 9.43 3.89
C PRO A 55 -21.37 9.66 2.55
N ASP A 56 -20.75 10.81 2.37
CA ASP A 56 -19.92 11.20 1.24
C ASP A 56 -18.42 10.90 1.44
N LYS A 57 -18.05 10.40 2.63
CA LYS A 57 -16.66 10.08 2.99
C LYS A 57 -16.46 8.58 3.09
N THR A 58 -15.43 8.08 2.42
CA THR A 58 -14.98 6.69 2.53
C THR A 58 -13.58 6.67 3.08
N ILE A 59 -13.35 5.85 4.11
CA ILE A 59 -12.02 5.60 4.65
C ILE A 59 -11.39 4.47 3.84
N ILE A 60 -10.21 4.72 3.31
CA ILE A 60 -9.41 3.71 2.61
C ILE A 60 -8.39 3.13 3.60
N GLY A 61 -8.58 1.86 3.94
CA GLY A 61 -7.61 1.06 4.67
C GLY A 61 -6.62 0.41 3.71
N VAL A 62 -5.34 0.38 4.09
CA VAL A 62 -4.31 -0.34 3.35
C VAL A 62 -3.60 -1.24 4.35
N ASP A 63 -3.85 -2.54 4.22
CA ASP A 63 -3.25 -3.59 5.01
C ASP A 63 -2.12 -4.23 4.20
N VAL A 64 -0.91 -4.25 4.75
CA VAL A 64 0.26 -4.83 4.10
C VAL A 64 0.87 -5.94 4.94
N GLN A 65 1.43 -6.94 4.28
CA GLN A 65 2.22 -7.98 4.91
C GLN A 65 3.65 -7.91 4.39
N GLU A 66 4.59 -7.50 5.24
CA GLU A 66 6.00 -7.37 4.89
C GLU A 66 6.63 -8.73 4.56
N GLN A 67 7.58 -8.72 3.63
CA GLN A 67 8.41 -9.88 3.30
C GLN A 67 9.90 -9.57 3.48
N SER A 68 10.72 -10.62 3.54
CA SER A 68 12.17 -10.46 3.55
C SER A 68 12.63 -9.97 2.18
N THR A 69 13.21 -8.78 2.13
CA THR A 69 13.77 -8.19 0.90
C THR A 69 15.24 -8.56 0.68
N GLY A 70 15.84 -9.34 1.60
CA GLY A 70 17.22 -9.77 1.48
C GLY A 70 17.35 -10.93 0.50
N SER A 71 18.13 -10.74 -0.56
CA SER A 71 18.58 -11.82 -1.44
C SER A 71 20.01 -12.20 -1.08
N LEU A 72 20.24 -13.42 -0.60
CA LEU A 72 21.59 -14.00 -0.53
C LEU A 72 21.85 -14.74 -1.83
N SER A 73 22.55 -14.08 -2.76
CA SER A 73 23.00 -14.70 -4.01
C SER A 73 24.40 -15.28 -3.79
N LEU A 74 24.51 -16.59 -3.60
CA LEU A 74 25.81 -17.27 -3.56
C LEU A 74 26.15 -17.74 -4.98
N SER A 75 27.04 -17.01 -5.65
CA SER A 75 27.58 -17.39 -6.95
C SER A 75 28.92 -18.11 -6.74
N ALA A 76 28.95 -19.42 -7.00
CA ALA A 76 30.19 -20.17 -7.16
C ALA A 76 30.50 -20.22 -8.66
N GLY A 77 31.63 -19.63 -9.05
CA GLY A 77 32.21 -19.77 -10.39
C GLY A 77 33.02 -21.04 -10.52
#